data_AF-A0A9E0WGK4-F1
#
_entry.id   AF-A0A9E0WGK4-F1
#
_cell.length_a   1.000
_cell.length_b   1.000
_cell.length_c   1.000
_cell.angle_alpha   90.00
_cell.angle_beta   90.00
_cell.angle_gamma   90.00
#
_symmetry.space_group_name_H-M   'P 1'
#
loop_
_entity.id
_entity.type
_entity.pdbx_description
1 polymer ?
#
loop_
_entity_poly.entity_id
_entity_poly.type
_entity_poly.pdbx_seq_one_letter_code
_entity_poly.pdbx_strand_id
1 'polypeptide(L)'
;MSDASNKIDALDPQRPWITDARQLPSRMNWLDAMFNPTGKSPKLHFTRVWTVCFFLQLLIVVVPFGVGIVASLAGGDPKPIQTFGVYATPIVFIVTTYISFVAHSRRLNDAGKTSILAVLVLLPLLAGMALSFMGIMKSAEAYDKLYDERAIYLENPDAWRAEQLEKRQAAQAAAEAARADAAQADEAGEGEAKPEQRGPQRGAGGPRADQPLPSQLAFIIKPNLMIIQMILVGFNVFLALWSLLWLARVPDFGKSVSDASLSYT
;
A
#
# COMPACT_ATOMS: atom_id res chain seq x y z
N MET A 1 51.58 36.57 -19.49
CA MET A 1 50.99 36.04 -18.25
C MET A 1 49.87 35.11 -18.67
N SER A 2 50.12 33.81 -18.60
CA SER A 2 49.21 32.76 -19.06
C SER A 2 48.21 32.44 -17.96
N ASP A 3 46.92 32.64 -18.24
CA ASP A 3 45.81 32.14 -17.43
C ASP A 3 45.78 30.61 -17.47
N ALA A 4 46.68 29.97 -16.73
CA ALA A 4 46.55 28.58 -16.31
C ALA A 4 45.50 28.52 -15.20
N SER A 5 44.28 28.94 -15.53
CA SER A 5 43.09 28.56 -14.77
C SER A 5 42.98 27.05 -14.91
N ASN A 6 43.17 26.33 -13.80
CA ASN A 6 42.90 24.91 -13.66
C ASN A 6 41.48 24.61 -14.20
N LYS A 7 41.37 24.32 -15.49
CA LYS A 7 40.22 23.60 -16.04
C LYS A 7 40.32 22.21 -15.47
N ILE A 8 39.73 22.01 -14.30
CA ILE A 8 39.29 20.69 -13.87
C ILE A 8 38.34 20.24 -14.98
N ASP A 9 38.83 19.41 -15.89
CA ASP A 9 38.01 18.89 -16.98
C ASP A 9 36.76 18.29 -16.35
N ALA A 10 35.60 18.86 -16.68
CA ALA A 10 34.33 18.42 -16.12
C ALA A 10 34.16 16.92 -16.43
N LEU A 11 33.99 16.10 -15.38
CA LEU A 11 33.84 14.65 -15.50
C LEU A 11 32.74 14.25 -16.49
N ASP A 12 31.70 15.06 -16.58
CA ASP A 12 30.68 15.02 -17.63
C ASP A 12 30.40 16.46 -18.10
N PRO A 13 30.85 16.85 -19.31
CA PRO A 13 30.62 18.18 -19.85
C PRO A 13 29.14 18.55 -19.99
N GLN A 14 28.25 17.56 -20.17
CA GLN A 14 26.81 17.79 -20.27
C GLN A 14 26.14 17.92 -18.89
N ARG A 15 26.82 17.49 -17.82
CA ARG A 15 26.29 17.46 -16.45
C ARG A 15 27.35 17.98 -15.47
N PRO A 16 27.66 19.29 -15.49
CA PRO A 16 28.75 19.86 -14.70
C PRO A 16 28.55 19.77 -13.18
N TRP A 17 27.33 19.45 -12.72
CA TRP A 17 27.04 19.19 -11.31
C TRP A 17 27.51 17.80 -10.83
N ILE A 18 27.96 16.91 -11.72
CA ILE A 18 28.55 15.63 -11.34
C ILE A 18 30.02 15.86 -10.96
N THR A 19 30.28 15.93 -9.67
CA THR A 19 31.61 16.18 -9.12
C THR A 19 32.37 14.92 -8.71
N ASP A 20 31.70 13.76 -8.70
CA ASP A 20 32.30 12.46 -8.35
C ASP A 20 32.15 11.46 -9.52
N ALA A 21 33.27 10.87 -9.96
CA ALA A 21 33.29 9.86 -11.00
C ALA A 21 32.41 8.64 -10.67
N ARG A 22 32.21 8.31 -9.38
CA ARG A 22 31.29 7.23 -8.95
C ARG A 22 29.83 7.53 -9.30
N GLN A 23 29.45 8.81 -9.37
CA GLN A 23 28.10 9.22 -9.70
C GLN A 23 27.79 9.14 -11.20
N LEU A 24 28.79 8.92 -12.07
CA LEU A 24 28.59 8.86 -13.51
C LEU A 24 27.54 7.81 -13.89
N PRO A 25 26.54 8.16 -14.72
CA PRO A 25 25.48 7.23 -15.12
C PRO A 25 25.98 5.98 -15.85
N SER A 26 27.08 6.11 -16.60
CA SER A 26 27.72 5.03 -17.36
C SER A 26 28.42 4.00 -16.47
N ARG A 27 28.74 4.35 -15.22
CA ARG A 27 29.39 3.45 -14.24
C ARG A 27 28.39 2.71 -13.35
N MET A 28 27.09 2.94 -13.54
CA MET A 28 26.05 2.31 -12.74
C MET A 28 25.76 0.89 -13.27
N ASN A 29 26.05 -0.13 -12.47
CA ASN A 29 25.55 -1.48 -12.72
C ASN A 29 24.13 -1.61 -12.13
N TRP A 30 23.13 -1.71 -13.00
CA TRP A 30 21.72 -1.79 -12.60
C TRP A 30 21.39 -3.04 -11.78
N LEU A 31 21.92 -4.20 -12.17
CA LEU A 31 21.64 -5.45 -11.46
C LEU A 31 22.22 -5.41 -10.05
N ASP A 32 23.45 -4.93 -9.90
CA ASP A 32 24.07 -4.74 -8.58
C ASP A 32 23.29 -3.71 -7.74
N ALA A 33 22.87 -2.60 -8.35
CA ALA A 33 22.08 -1.56 -7.67
C ALA A 33 20.69 -2.03 -7.23
N MET A 34 20.10 -3.03 -7.90
CA MET A 34 18.74 -3.52 -7.64
C MET A 34 18.69 -4.77 -6.75
N PHE A 35 19.73 -5.61 -6.77
CA PHE A 35 19.67 -6.94 -6.13
C PHE A 35 20.77 -7.20 -5.09
N ASN A 36 21.78 -6.34 -4.97
CA ASN A 36 22.84 -6.51 -3.97
C ASN A 36 22.74 -5.48 -2.83
N PRO A 37 22.20 -5.85 -1.65
CA PRO A 37 22.00 -4.92 -0.53
C PRO A 37 23.28 -4.54 0.22
N THR A 38 24.38 -5.29 0.08
CA THR A 38 25.63 -5.05 0.83
C THR A 38 26.56 -4.04 0.15
N GLY A 39 26.28 -3.70 -1.11
CA GLY A 39 27.08 -2.74 -1.85
C GLY A 39 26.89 -1.29 -1.39
N LYS A 40 27.48 -0.38 -2.17
CA LYS A 40 27.40 1.07 -1.96
C LYS A 40 26.80 1.74 -3.19
N SER A 41 26.00 2.77 -2.99
CA SER A 41 25.45 3.55 -4.10
C SER A 41 25.46 5.04 -3.79
N PRO A 42 26.13 5.84 -4.65
CA PRO A 42 26.13 7.27 -4.48
C PRO A 42 24.74 7.83 -4.79
N LYS A 43 24.52 9.07 -4.39
CA LYS A 43 23.21 9.75 -4.49
C LYS A 43 22.54 9.60 -5.85
N LEU A 44 23.28 9.79 -6.95
CA LEU A 44 22.68 9.74 -8.30
C LEU A 44 22.21 8.32 -8.70
N HIS A 45 22.93 7.27 -8.29
CA HIS A 45 22.51 5.90 -8.58
C HIS A 45 21.29 5.52 -7.76
N PHE A 46 21.27 5.91 -6.48
CA PHE A 46 20.11 5.75 -5.61
C PHE A 46 18.85 6.42 -6.19
N THR A 47 18.93 7.70 -6.57
CA THR A 47 17.77 8.42 -7.10
C THR A 47 17.26 7.84 -8.41
N ARG A 48 18.12 7.27 -9.26
CA ARG A 48 17.70 6.57 -10.48
C ARG A 48 16.89 5.31 -10.18
N VAL A 49 17.38 4.43 -9.31
CA VAL A 49 16.63 3.22 -8.92
C VAL A 49 15.32 3.60 -8.24
N TRP A 50 15.38 4.55 -7.30
CA TRP A 50 14.21 5.06 -6.60
C TRP A 50 13.15 5.59 -7.58
N THR A 51 13.57 6.37 -8.58
CA THR A 51 12.67 6.96 -9.59
C THR A 51 11.97 5.86 -10.39
N VAL A 52 12.70 4.84 -10.83
CA VAL A 52 12.11 3.69 -11.55
C VAL A 52 11.07 2.98 -10.69
N CYS A 53 11.39 2.68 -9.42
CA CYS A 53 10.45 2.04 -8.50
C CYS A 53 9.20 2.90 -8.27
N PHE A 54 9.39 4.20 -8.02
CA PHE A 54 8.30 5.14 -7.77
C PHE A 54 7.36 5.23 -8.97
N PHE A 55 7.89 5.42 -10.19
CA PHE A 55 7.05 5.52 -11.38
C PHE A 55 6.39 4.20 -11.73
N LEU A 56 7.04 3.06 -11.50
CA LEU A 56 6.40 1.76 -11.72
C LEU A 56 5.21 1.55 -10.79
N GLN A 57 5.34 1.91 -9.51
CA GLN A 57 4.24 1.90 -8.55
C GLN A 57 3.15 2.92 -8.91
N LEU A 58 3.52 4.12 -9.33
CA LEU A 58 2.57 5.15 -9.75
C LEU A 58 1.76 4.69 -10.97
N LEU A 59 2.41 4.15 -11.99
CA LEU A 59 1.77 3.70 -13.21
C LEU A 59 0.81 2.53 -12.94
N ILE A 60 1.21 1.54 -12.13
CA ILE A 60 0.35 0.38 -11.87
C ILE A 60 -0.91 0.73 -11.06
N VAL A 61 -0.87 1.83 -10.29
CA VAL A 61 -2.02 2.32 -9.54
C VAL A 61 -2.85 3.30 -10.37
N VAL A 62 -2.22 4.30 -10.97
CA VAL A 62 -2.94 5.39 -11.65
C VAL A 62 -3.53 4.93 -12.98
N VAL A 63 -2.80 4.15 -13.79
CA VAL A 63 -3.26 3.80 -15.14
C VAL A 63 -4.52 2.92 -15.10
N PRO A 64 -4.55 1.77 -14.39
CA PRO A 64 -5.74 0.91 -14.43
C PRO A 64 -6.98 1.57 -13.83
N PHE A 65 -6.82 2.36 -12.77
CA PHE A 65 -7.93 3.03 -12.10
C PHE A 65 -8.38 4.27 -12.87
N GLY A 66 -7.46 5.06 -13.41
CA GLY A 66 -7.77 6.21 -14.26
C GLY A 66 -8.47 5.80 -15.56
N VAL A 67 -7.98 4.75 -16.23
CA VAL A 67 -8.65 4.18 -17.40
C VAL A 67 -10.03 3.61 -17.03
N GLY A 68 -10.15 2.96 -15.86
CA GLY A 68 -11.45 2.49 -15.36
C GLY A 68 -12.46 3.63 -15.16
N ILE A 69 -12.03 4.78 -14.61
CA ILE A 69 -12.90 5.95 -14.46
C ILE A 69 -13.36 6.47 -15.82
N VAL A 70 -12.43 6.64 -16.77
CA VAL A 70 -12.75 7.11 -18.12
C VAL A 70 -13.70 6.16 -18.84
N ALA A 71 -13.46 4.84 -18.74
CA ALA A 71 -14.31 3.82 -19.31
C ALA A 71 -15.73 3.88 -18.72
N SER A 72 -15.86 4.02 -17.39
CA SER A 72 -17.17 4.16 -16.74
C SER A 72 -17.91 5.42 -17.19
N LEU A 73 -17.21 6.56 -17.34
CA LEU A 73 -17.80 7.81 -17.81
C LEU A 73 -18.24 7.74 -19.27
N ALA A 74 -17.54 6.94 -20.08
CA ALA A 74 -17.86 6.67 -21.48
C ALA A 74 -18.95 5.59 -21.67
N GLY A 75 -19.51 5.03 -20.59
CA GLY A 75 -20.53 3.98 -20.64
C GLY A 75 -19.98 2.56 -20.90
N GLY A 76 -18.67 2.36 -20.82
CA GLY A 76 -18.02 1.06 -20.90
C GLY A 76 -17.96 0.31 -19.56
N ASP A 77 -17.56 -0.96 -19.59
CA ASP A 77 -17.34 -1.76 -18.37
C ASP A 77 -15.91 -1.56 -17.82
N PRO A 78 -15.74 -0.93 -16.64
CA PRO A 78 -14.41 -0.73 -16.05
C PRO A 78 -13.87 -1.98 -15.33
N LYS A 79 -14.68 -3.03 -15.14
CA LYS A 79 -14.30 -4.19 -14.33
C LYS A 79 -13.05 -4.91 -14.81
N PRO A 80 -12.82 -5.15 -16.12
CA PRO A 80 -11.63 -5.88 -16.56
C PRO A 80 -10.33 -5.15 -16.21
N ILE A 81 -10.25 -3.84 -16.49
CA ILE A 81 -9.05 -3.04 -16.24
C ILE A 81 -8.81 -2.81 -14.74
N GLN A 82 -9.87 -2.58 -13.97
CA GLN A 82 -9.75 -2.45 -12.52
C GLN A 82 -9.34 -3.77 -11.87
N THR A 83 -9.88 -4.90 -12.34
CA THR A 83 -9.51 -6.23 -11.84
C THR A 83 -8.03 -6.51 -12.11
N PHE A 84 -7.53 -6.18 -13.31
CA PHE A 84 -6.10 -6.24 -13.61
C PHE A 84 -5.29 -5.40 -12.60
N GLY A 85 -5.69 -4.15 -12.37
CA GLY A 85 -5.03 -3.26 -11.41
C GLY A 85 -4.97 -3.83 -9.99
N VAL A 86 -6.07 -4.41 -9.50
CA VAL A 86 -6.16 -5.01 -8.16
C VAL A 86 -5.17 -6.17 -7.98
N TYR A 87 -4.97 -7.02 -8.99
CA TYR A 87 -4.03 -8.14 -8.90
C TYR A 87 -2.58 -7.75 -9.20
N ALA A 88 -2.35 -6.85 -10.15
CA ALA A 88 -1.01 -6.46 -10.54
C ALA A 88 -0.33 -5.57 -9.49
N THR A 89 -1.09 -4.71 -8.81
CA THR A 89 -0.56 -3.78 -7.80
C THR A 89 0.23 -4.48 -6.69
N PRO A 90 -0.29 -5.48 -5.95
CA PRO A 90 0.47 -6.13 -4.87
C PRO A 90 1.76 -6.78 -5.37
N ILE A 91 1.76 -7.38 -6.57
CA ILE A 91 2.96 -8.01 -7.17
C ILE A 91 4.03 -6.94 -7.44
N VAL A 92 3.65 -5.86 -8.11
CA VAL A 92 4.57 -4.74 -8.40
C VAL A 92 5.09 -4.13 -7.10
N PHE A 93 4.22 -3.94 -6.10
CA PHE A 93 4.61 -3.39 -4.80
C PHE A 93 5.61 -4.29 -4.07
N ILE A 94 5.45 -5.61 -4.08
CA ILE A 94 6.42 -6.54 -3.46
C ILE A 94 7.80 -6.38 -4.12
N VAL A 95 7.85 -6.46 -5.46
CA VAL A 95 9.10 -6.38 -6.22
C VAL A 95 9.78 -5.03 -6.02
N THR A 96 9.04 -3.93 -6.17
CA THR A 96 9.58 -2.56 -6.05
C THR A 96 9.93 -2.20 -4.61
N THR A 97 9.24 -2.74 -3.62
CA THR A 97 9.59 -2.57 -2.19
C THR A 97 10.91 -3.26 -1.89
N TYR A 98 11.11 -4.48 -2.40
CA TYR A 98 12.39 -5.18 -2.26
C TYR A 98 13.53 -4.41 -2.92
N ILE A 99 13.37 -3.99 -4.17
CA ILE A 99 14.39 -3.18 -4.87
C ILE A 99 14.64 -1.86 -4.13
N SER A 100 13.60 -1.22 -3.61
CA SER A 100 13.74 -0.02 -2.79
C SER A 100 14.53 -0.31 -1.52
N PHE A 101 14.28 -1.41 -0.81
CA PHE A 101 15.06 -1.82 0.35
C PHE A 101 16.55 -1.99 0.01
N VAL A 102 16.87 -2.63 -1.12
CA VAL A 102 18.26 -2.76 -1.61
C VAL A 102 18.87 -1.40 -1.87
N ALA A 103 18.19 -0.52 -2.63
CA ALA A 103 18.69 0.81 -2.94
C ALA A 103 18.93 1.67 -1.67
N HIS A 104 18.04 1.59 -0.69
CA HIS A 104 18.18 2.30 0.58
C HIS A 104 19.33 1.74 1.42
N SER A 105 19.49 0.41 1.49
CA SER A 105 20.61 -0.23 2.17
C SER A 105 21.94 0.22 1.59
N ARG A 106 22.07 0.20 0.26
CA ARG A 106 23.29 0.63 -0.44
C ARG A 106 23.59 2.12 -0.24
N ARG A 107 22.56 2.96 -0.20
CA ARG A 107 22.71 4.40 0.05
C ARG A 107 23.17 4.68 1.48
N LEU A 108 22.61 3.97 2.46
CA LEU A 108 23.03 4.07 3.86
C LEU A 108 24.47 3.59 4.04
N ASN A 109 24.85 2.47 3.42
CA ASN A 109 26.22 1.95 3.43
C ASN A 109 27.22 2.94 2.83
N ASP A 110 26.86 3.60 1.71
CA ASP A 110 27.70 4.62 1.09
C ASP A 110 27.86 5.86 1.97
N ALA A 111 26.83 6.20 2.75
CA ALA A 111 26.87 7.29 3.71
C ALA A 111 27.48 6.91 5.08
N GLY A 112 28.03 5.71 5.24
CA GLY A 112 28.56 5.25 6.53
C GLY A 112 27.51 5.12 7.64
N LYS A 113 26.23 5.01 7.29
CA LYS A 113 25.12 4.82 8.22
C LYS A 113 24.73 3.35 8.30
N THR A 114 24.08 2.96 9.41
CA THR A 114 23.55 1.59 9.55
C THR A 114 22.48 1.30 8.50
N SER A 115 22.65 0.20 7.77
CA SER A 115 21.69 -0.30 6.77
C SER A 115 20.38 -0.79 7.39
N ILE A 116 20.33 -1.01 8.70
CA ILE A 116 19.12 -1.43 9.42
C ILE A 116 17.98 -0.41 9.22
N LEU A 117 18.30 0.89 9.03
CA LEU A 117 17.29 1.91 8.73
C LEU A 117 16.55 1.67 7.41
N ALA A 118 17.10 0.87 6.49
CA ALA A 118 16.39 0.50 5.26
C ALA A 118 15.16 -0.37 5.53
N VAL A 119 15.08 -1.05 6.68
CA VAL A 119 13.90 -1.85 7.07
C VAL A 119 12.64 -0.98 7.18
N LEU A 120 12.77 0.33 7.41
CA LEU A 120 11.63 1.26 7.39
C LEU A 120 10.85 1.21 6.07
N VAL A 121 11.56 0.94 4.95
CA VAL A 121 10.94 0.81 3.62
C VAL A 121 10.02 -0.40 3.53
N LEU A 122 10.23 -1.41 4.36
CA LEU A 122 9.42 -2.64 4.39
C LEU A 122 8.15 -2.48 5.24
N LEU A 123 8.07 -1.48 6.11
CA LEU A 123 6.94 -1.31 7.04
C LEU A 123 5.57 -1.28 6.36
N PRO A 124 5.36 -0.59 5.23
CA PRO A 124 4.06 -0.58 4.57
C PRO A 124 3.69 -1.98 4.07
N LEU A 125 4.66 -2.70 3.53
CA LEU A 125 4.47 -4.06 3.04
C LEU A 125 4.11 -5.00 4.20
N LEU A 126 4.85 -4.93 5.30
CA LEU A 126 4.59 -5.74 6.49
C LEU A 126 3.22 -5.42 7.11
N ALA A 127 2.86 -4.15 7.24
CA ALA A 127 1.56 -3.72 7.75
C ALA A 127 0.42 -4.18 6.82
N GLY A 128 0.59 -4.00 5.51
CA GLY A 128 -0.33 -4.48 4.50
C GLY A 128 -0.54 -5.99 4.62
N MET A 129 0.53 -6.77 4.67
CA MET A 129 0.48 -8.24 4.84
C MET A 129 -0.21 -8.67 6.13
N ALA A 130 0.14 -8.06 7.27
CA ALA A 130 -0.47 -8.39 8.56
C ALA A 130 -1.99 -8.14 8.56
N LEU A 131 -2.42 -6.99 8.03
CA LEU A 131 -3.84 -6.64 7.92
C LEU A 131 -4.56 -7.50 6.89
N SER A 132 -3.88 -7.87 5.78
CA SER A 132 -4.37 -8.87 4.82
C SER A 132 -4.73 -10.17 5.51
N PHE A 133 -3.79 -10.67 6.31
CA PHE A 133 -3.86 -11.99 6.90
C PHE A 133 -5.00 -12.05 7.91
N MET A 134 -5.11 -11.03 8.77
CA MET A 134 -6.24 -10.90 9.69
C MET A 134 -7.58 -10.81 8.95
N GLY A 135 -7.64 -10.03 7.87
CA GLY A 135 -8.85 -9.90 7.04
C GLY A 135 -9.24 -11.22 6.36
N ILE A 136 -8.28 -11.95 5.80
CA ILE A 136 -8.47 -13.25 5.16
C ILE A 136 -8.98 -14.27 6.17
N MET A 137 -8.39 -14.35 7.37
CA MET A 137 -8.84 -15.26 8.42
C MET A 137 -10.29 -14.99 8.82
N LYS A 138 -10.66 -13.71 9.03
CA LYS A 138 -12.03 -13.32 9.35
C LYS A 138 -13.01 -13.63 8.22
N SER A 139 -12.62 -13.39 6.97
CA SER A 139 -13.44 -13.70 5.80
C SER A 139 -13.59 -15.20 5.59
N ALA A 140 -12.57 -16.00 5.88
CA ALA A 140 -12.63 -17.46 5.80
C ALA A 140 -13.64 -18.01 6.83
N GLU A 141 -13.54 -17.58 8.09
CA GLU A 141 -14.50 -17.97 9.12
C GLU A 141 -15.95 -17.58 8.76
N ALA A 142 -16.14 -16.39 8.20
CA ALA A 142 -17.45 -15.95 7.73
C ALA A 142 -17.96 -16.76 6.53
N TYR A 143 -17.05 -17.21 5.67
CA TYR A 143 -17.39 -18.07 4.53
C TYR A 143 -17.83 -19.45 4.99
N ASP A 144 -17.13 -20.04 5.96
CA ASP A 144 -17.47 -21.35 6.53
C ASP A 144 -18.85 -21.31 7.21
N LYS A 145 -19.14 -20.26 7.99
CA LYS A 145 -20.49 -20.04 8.56
C LYS A 145 -21.57 -19.94 7.50
N LEU A 146 -21.31 -19.19 6.42
CA LEU A 146 -22.26 -19.03 5.32
C LEU A 146 -22.49 -20.37 4.59
N TYR A 147 -21.43 -21.16 4.44
CA TYR A 147 -21.49 -22.49 3.85
C TYR A 147 -22.38 -23.42 4.69
N ASP A 148 -22.18 -23.46 6.00
CA ASP A 148 -22.97 -24.28 6.92
C ASP A 148 -24.43 -23.82 6.98
N GLU A 149 -24.69 -22.51 7.07
CA GLU A 149 -26.05 -21.97 7.02
C GLU A 149 -26.77 -22.30 5.71
N ARG A 150 -26.03 -22.31 4.60
CA ARG A 150 -26.60 -22.70 3.30
C ARG A 150 -26.91 -24.19 3.27
N ALA A 151 -26.09 -25.05 3.87
CA ALA A 151 -26.40 -26.46 3.98
C ALA A 151 -27.74 -26.66 4.72
N ILE A 152 -27.95 -25.97 5.85
CA ILE A 152 -29.20 -26.00 6.62
C ILE A 152 -30.38 -25.46 5.78
N TYR A 153 -30.19 -24.35 5.07
CA TYR A 153 -31.21 -23.78 4.19
C TYR A 153 -31.63 -24.78 3.09
N LEU A 154 -30.66 -25.48 2.48
CA LEU A 154 -30.92 -26.44 1.43
C LEU A 154 -31.65 -27.69 1.93
N GLU A 155 -31.48 -28.06 3.21
CA GLU A 155 -32.22 -29.16 3.83
C GLU A 155 -33.70 -28.83 4.03
N ASN A 156 -34.03 -27.63 4.53
CA ASN A 156 -35.42 -27.18 4.68
C ASN A 156 -35.59 -25.66 4.52
N PRO A 157 -35.85 -25.18 3.29
CA PRO A 157 -35.98 -23.75 2.99
C PRO A 157 -37.14 -23.05 3.71
N ASP A 158 -38.23 -23.75 3.98
CA ASP A 158 -39.45 -23.16 4.56
C ASP A 158 -39.30 -22.96 6.07
N ALA A 159 -38.76 -23.96 6.77
CA ALA A 159 -38.45 -23.87 8.19
C ALA A 159 -37.41 -22.77 8.46
N TRP A 160 -36.35 -22.71 7.64
CA TRP A 160 -35.33 -21.67 7.77
C TRP A 160 -35.92 -20.27 7.59
N ARG A 161 -36.81 -20.07 6.60
CA ARG A 161 -37.47 -18.77 6.38
C ARG A 161 -38.37 -18.37 7.55
N ALA A 162 -39.11 -19.33 8.13
CA ALA A 162 -39.94 -19.09 9.30
C ALA A 162 -39.09 -18.67 10.52
N GLU A 163 -38.00 -19.39 10.79
CA GLU A 163 -37.07 -19.07 11.88
C GLU A 163 -36.42 -17.68 11.71
N GLN A 164 -36.06 -17.31 10.49
CA GLN A 164 -35.50 -15.99 10.19
C GLN A 164 -36.53 -14.86 10.35
N LEU A 165 -37.80 -15.12 10.07
CA LEU A 165 -38.88 -14.15 10.33
C LEU A 165 -39.08 -13.96 11.83
N GLU A 166 -39.11 -15.04 12.59
CA GLU A 166 -39.23 -15.00 14.05
C GLU A 166 -38.05 -14.25 14.68
N LYS A 167 -36.81 -14.55 14.27
CA LYS A 167 -35.60 -13.82 14.70
C LYS A 167 -35.69 -12.31 14.42
N ARG A 168 -36.21 -11.91 13.25
CA ARG A 168 -36.41 -10.49 12.92
C ARG A 168 -37.47 -9.83 13.78
N GLN A 169 -38.59 -10.52 14.04
CA GLN A 169 -39.66 -10.01 14.89
C GLN A 169 -39.16 -9.84 16.33
N ALA A 170 -38.45 -10.83 16.86
CA ALA A 170 -37.84 -10.75 18.19
C ALA A 170 -36.81 -9.61 18.30
N ALA A 171 -35.95 -9.44 17.28
CA ALA A 171 -34.98 -8.33 17.24
C ALA A 171 -35.66 -6.96 17.15
N GLN A 172 -36.77 -6.84 16.42
CA GLN A 172 -37.57 -5.61 16.37
C GLN A 172 -38.20 -5.30 17.72
N ALA A 173 -38.84 -6.29 18.35
CA ALA A 173 -39.43 -6.13 19.68
C ALA A 173 -38.37 -5.75 20.74
N ALA A 174 -37.19 -6.37 20.71
CA ALA A 174 -36.08 -6.03 21.60
C ALA A 174 -35.54 -4.61 21.35
N ALA A 175 -35.45 -4.18 20.09
CA ALA A 175 -35.02 -2.82 19.75
C ALA A 175 -36.07 -1.77 20.15
N GLU A 176 -37.36 -2.08 20.05
CA GLU A 176 -38.45 -1.23 20.52
C GLU A 176 -38.46 -1.13 22.05
N ALA A 177 -38.29 -2.23 22.76
CA ALA A 177 -38.15 -2.24 24.22
C ALA A 177 -36.94 -1.41 24.68
N ALA A 178 -35.77 -1.59 24.05
CA ALA A 178 -34.58 -0.80 24.35
C ALA A 178 -34.75 0.71 24.08
N ARG A 179 -35.54 1.08 23.06
CA ARG A 179 -35.90 2.48 22.79
C ARG A 179 -36.87 3.04 23.83
N ALA A 180 -37.82 2.24 24.30
CA ALA A 180 -38.74 2.63 25.36
C ALA A 180 -38.01 2.83 26.70
N ASP A 181 -37.08 1.93 27.04
CA ASP A 181 -36.24 2.03 28.24
C ASP A 181 -35.32 3.26 28.18
N ALA A 182 -34.73 3.55 27.02
CA ALA A 182 -33.92 4.75 26.81
C ALA A 182 -34.75 6.05 26.92
N ALA A 183 -35.97 6.05 26.39
CA ALA A 183 -36.87 7.21 26.51
C ALA A 183 -37.34 7.46 27.95
N GLN A 184 -37.55 6.40 28.76
CA GLN A 184 -37.89 6.54 30.18
C GLN A 184 -36.71 7.01 31.04
N ALA A 185 -35.47 6.69 30.66
CA ALA A 185 -34.27 7.20 31.33
C ALA A 185 -34.05 8.70 31.10
N ASP A 186 -34.44 9.23 29.93
CA ASP A 186 -34.36 10.66 29.60
C ASP A 186 -35.44 11.51 30.31
N GLU A 187 -36.56 10.92 30.75
CA GLU A 187 -37.62 11.62 31.51
C GLU A 187 -37.30 11.79 33.02
N ALA A 188 -36.22 11.18 33.53
CA ALA A 188 -35.88 11.16 34.96
C ALA A 188 -34.77 12.14 35.41
N GLY A 189 -34.17 12.96 34.53
CA GLY A 189 -33.20 13.97 34.96
C GLY A 189 -32.49 14.78 33.87
N GLU A 190 -32.69 16.09 33.93
CA GLU A 190 -31.92 17.24 33.38
C GLU A 190 -31.19 17.10 32.03
N GLY A 191 -31.77 17.83 31.06
CA GLY A 191 -31.35 18.05 29.68
C GLY A 191 -29.86 18.11 29.35
N GLU A 192 -29.50 17.35 28.31
CA GLU A 192 -28.55 17.78 27.28
C GLU A 192 -28.95 17.12 25.96
N ALA A 193 -29.26 17.92 24.94
CA ALA A 193 -29.59 17.45 23.61
C ALA A 193 -28.40 16.71 22.97
N LYS A 194 -28.47 15.38 22.92
CA LYS A 194 -27.54 14.54 22.15
C LYS A 194 -28.14 14.16 20.80
N PRO A 195 -27.29 14.06 19.75
CA PRO A 195 -27.72 14.08 18.36
C PRO A 195 -28.54 12.86 17.99
N GLU A 196 -29.55 13.07 17.13
CA GLU A 196 -30.34 12.04 16.47
C GLU A 196 -29.46 10.87 16.04
N GLN A 197 -29.58 9.76 16.76
CA GLN A 197 -29.15 8.46 16.27
C GLN A 197 -30.05 8.12 15.08
N ARG A 198 -29.57 8.48 13.87
CA ARG A 198 -29.99 7.85 12.62
C ARG A 198 -30.13 6.36 12.89
N GLY A 199 -31.36 5.86 12.81
CA GLY A 199 -31.68 4.45 12.98
C GLY A 199 -30.73 3.59 12.12
N PRO A 200 -30.48 2.33 12.52
CA PRO A 200 -29.50 1.48 11.87
C PRO A 200 -29.71 1.51 10.37
N GLN A 201 -28.82 2.23 9.70
CA GLN A 201 -28.81 2.38 8.27
C GLN A 201 -28.72 0.96 7.74
N ARG A 202 -29.76 0.51 7.04
CA ARG A 202 -29.85 -0.79 6.38
C ARG A 202 -28.63 -0.94 5.46
N GLY A 203 -27.54 -1.41 6.03
CA GLY A 203 -26.32 -1.72 5.33
C GLY A 203 -26.64 -2.80 4.31
N ALA A 204 -26.29 -2.52 3.07
CA ALA A 204 -26.39 -3.41 1.93
C ALA A 204 -26.08 -4.85 2.37
N GLY A 205 -27.09 -5.72 2.21
CA GLY A 205 -27.07 -7.07 2.73
C GLY A 205 -25.86 -7.83 2.21
N GLY A 206 -25.00 -8.26 3.14
CA GLY A 206 -23.96 -9.24 2.82
C GLY A 206 -24.58 -10.52 2.24
N PRO A 207 -23.74 -11.40 1.66
CA PRO A 207 -24.19 -12.68 1.12
C PRO A 207 -25.03 -13.44 2.13
N ARG A 208 -26.10 -14.08 1.65
CA ARG A 208 -27.10 -14.77 2.46
C ARG A 208 -27.14 -16.24 2.10
N ALA A 209 -27.54 -17.08 3.07
CA ALA A 209 -27.67 -18.51 2.87
C ALA A 209 -28.63 -18.91 1.73
N ASP A 210 -29.67 -18.10 1.47
CA ASP A 210 -30.63 -18.30 0.37
C ASP A 210 -30.05 -18.02 -1.03
N GLN A 211 -28.90 -17.35 -1.13
CA GLN A 211 -28.22 -17.02 -2.38
C GLN A 211 -27.05 -17.96 -2.69
N PRO A 212 -26.79 -18.27 -3.97
CA PRO A 212 -25.65 -19.12 -4.34
C PRO A 212 -24.35 -18.60 -3.74
N LEU A 213 -23.56 -19.53 -3.18
CA LEU A 213 -22.29 -19.18 -2.56
C LEU A 213 -21.38 -18.49 -3.58
N PRO A 214 -20.82 -17.31 -3.25
CA PRO A 214 -19.79 -16.71 -4.07
C PRO A 214 -18.53 -17.58 -4.05
N SER A 215 -17.69 -17.49 -5.07
CA SER A 215 -16.38 -18.18 -5.02
C SER A 215 -15.53 -17.68 -3.84
N GLN A 216 -14.72 -18.57 -3.25
CA GLN A 216 -13.78 -18.21 -2.17
C GLN A 216 -12.87 -17.04 -2.55
N LEU A 217 -12.40 -16.98 -3.80
CA LEU A 217 -11.58 -15.86 -4.28
C LEU A 217 -12.34 -14.53 -4.22
N ALA A 218 -13.63 -14.52 -4.58
CA ALA A 218 -14.45 -13.32 -4.56
C ALA A 218 -14.85 -12.88 -3.14
N PHE A 219 -15.02 -13.82 -2.22
CA PHE A 219 -15.48 -13.55 -0.86
C PHE A 219 -14.33 -13.31 0.13
N ILE A 220 -13.23 -14.06 -0.01
CA ILE A 220 -12.11 -14.04 0.93
C ILE A 220 -10.99 -13.14 0.42
N ILE A 221 -10.54 -13.32 -0.83
CA ILE A 221 -9.31 -12.65 -1.29
C ILE A 221 -9.60 -11.23 -1.79
N LYS A 222 -10.57 -11.08 -2.70
CA LYS A 222 -10.83 -9.81 -3.40
C LYS A 222 -11.15 -8.63 -2.46
N PRO A 223 -11.97 -8.77 -1.40
CA PRO A 223 -12.27 -7.64 -0.50
C PRO A 223 -11.03 -7.19 0.27
N ASN A 224 -10.17 -8.13 0.64
CA ASN A 224 -8.96 -7.86 1.40
C ASN A 224 -7.87 -7.19 0.53
N LEU A 225 -7.78 -7.51 -0.77
CA LEU A 225 -6.85 -6.87 -1.70
C LEU A 225 -7.00 -5.35 -1.79
N MET A 226 -8.23 -4.82 -1.77
CA MET A 226 -8.45 -3.37 -1.81
C MET A 226 -7.97 -2.65 -0.55
N ILE A 227 -8.23 -3.23 0.63
CA ILE A 227 -7.78 -2.67 1.91
C ILE A 227 -6.26 -2.58 1.93
N ILE A 228 -5.60 -3.67 1.50
CA ILE A 228 -4.14 -3.74 1.41
C ILE A 228 -3.60 -2.66 0.48
N GLN A 229 -4.21 -2.50 -0.70
CA GLN A 229 -3.80 -1.49 -1.66
C GLN A 229 -3.89 -0.09 -1.08
N MET A 230 -4.94 0.25 -0.33
CA MET A 230 -5.07 1.56 0.31
C MET A 230 -3.96 1.82 1.34
N ILE A 231 -3.64 0.81 2.16
CA ILE A 231 -2.56 0.91 3.16
C ILE A 231 -1.21 1.09 2.46
N LEU A 232 -0.91 0.24 1.48
CA LEU A 232 0.34 0.27 0.73
C LEU A 232 0.54 1.61 0.03
N VAL A 233 -0.47 2.10 -0.68
CA VAL A 233 -0.42 3.38 -1.40
C VAL A 233 -0.28 4.53 -0.41
N GLY A 234 -1.10 4.57 0.65
CA GLY A 234 -1.08 5.64 1.64
C GLY A 234 0.26 5.76 2.36
N PHE A 235 0.81 4.64 2.82
CA PHE A 235 2.11 4.63 3.51
C PHE A 235 3.30 4.90 2.56
N ASN A 236 3.23 4.49 1.29
CA ASN A 236 4.31 4.76 0.33
C ASN A 236 4.51 6.25 0.06
N VAL A 237 3.48 7.09 0.20
CA VAL A 237 3.64 8.55 0.08
C VAL A 237 4.59 9.08 1.16
N PHE A 238 4.42 8.63 2.41
CA PHE A 238 5.30 9.03 3.51
C PHE A 238 6.73 8.52 3.32
N LEU A 239 6.90 7.28 2.84
CA LEU A 239 8.22 6.76 2.52
C LEU A 239 8.89 7.53 1.36
N ALA A 240 8.15 7.90 0.33
CA ALA A 240 8.66 8.70 -0.77
C ALA A 240 9.21 10.04 -0.26
N LEU A 241 8.47 10.70 0.63
CA LEU A 241 8.91 11.95 1.28
C LEU A 241 10.17 11.72 2.13
N TRP A 242 10.19 10.67 2.96
CA TRP A 242 11.38 10.35 3.75
C TRP A 242 12.61 10.06 2.88
N SER A 243 12.43 9.30 1.80
CA SER A 243 13.48 8.95 0.84
C SER A 243 14.12 10.19 0.22
N LEU A 244 13.31 11.17 -0.19
CA LEU A 244 13.78 12.38 -0.86
C LEU A 244 14.28 13.45 0.12
N LEU A 245 13.57 13.66 1.23
CA LEU A 245 13.87 14.75 2.15
C LEU A 245 15.05 14.43 3.07
N TRP A 246 15.22 13.16 3.42
CA TRP A 246 16.27 12.72 4.34
C TRP A 246 17.34 11.90 3.61
N LEU A 247 16.99 10.74 3.04
CA LEU A 247 18.00 9.80 2.57
C LEU A 247 18.80 10.33 1.35
N ALA A 248 18.13 10.94 0.38
CA ALA A 248 18.77 11.57 -0.76
C ALA A 248 19.62 12.80 -0.38
N ARG A 249 19.44 13.35 0.83
CA ARG A 249 20.21 14.50 1.32
C ARG A 249 21.37 14.12 2.24
N VAL A 250 21.48 12.86 2.64
CA VAL A 250 22.64 12.41 3.41
C VAL A 250 23.90 12.67 2.57
N PRO A 251 24.99 13.21 3.13
CA PRO A 251 26.24 13.41 2.39
C PRO A 251 26.96 12.07 2.15
N ASP A 252 27.79 12.04 1.10
CA ASP A 252 28.64 10.89 0.78
C ASP A 252 29.83 10.89 1.76
N PHE A 253 29.77 10.10 2.83
CA PHE A 253 30.88 9.99 3.78
C PHE A 253 31.96 9.05 3.24
N GLY A 254 33.22 9.52 3.25
CA GLY A 254 34.37 8.76 2.75
C GLY A 254 35.20 9.45 1.67
N LYS A 255 35.12 10.78 1.50
CA LYS A 255 36.08 11.53 0.68
C LYS A 255 36.55 12.81 1.35
N SER A 256 37.81 12.79 1.78
CA SER A 256 38.67 13.97 1.72
C SER A 256 38.92 14.32 0.25
N VAL A 257 39.17 15.60 0.01
CA VAL A 257 39.59 16.17 -1.29
C VAL A 257 40.89 15.52 -1.83
N SER A 258 41.57 14.66 -1.04
CA SER A 258 42.85 14.02 -1.36
C SER A 258 42.80 12.82 -2.31
N ASP A 259 41.66 12.14 -2.47
CA ASP A 259 41.59 10.97 -3.36
C ASP A 259 41.48 11.35 -4.84
N ALA A 260 41.24 12.63 -5.14
CA ALA A 260 41.30 13.16 -6.49
C ALA A 260 42.74 13.43 -6.96
N SER A 261 43.72 13.55 -6.04
CA SER A 261 45.12 13.87 -6.36
C SER A 261 46.04 12.65 -6.49
N LEU A 262 45.55 11.42 -6.24
CA LEU A 262 46.39 10.21 -6.22
C LEU A 262 46.18 9.25 -7.42
N SER A 263 45.49 9.69 -8.48
CA SER A 263 45.33 8.89 -9.71
C SER A 263 46.10 9.45 -10.92
N TYR A 264 47.06 10.35 -10.68
CA TYR A 264 48.05 10.77 -11.67
C TYR A 264 49.47 10.58 -11.13
N THR A 265 49.87 9.31 -10.99
CA THR A 265 51.28 8.87 -10.97
C THR A 265 51.35 7.49 -11.59
#